data_AF-A0A2M7XCM7-F1
#
_entry.id   AF-A0A2M7XCM7-F1
#
_cell.length_a   1.000
_cell.length_b   1.000
_cell.length_c   1.000
_cell.angle_alpha   90.00
_cell.angle_beta   90.00
_cell.angle_gamma   90.00
#
_symmetry.space_group_name_H-M   'P 1'
#
loop_
_entity.id
_entity.type
_entity.pdbx_description
1 polymer ?
#
loop_
_entity_poly.entity_id
_entity_poly.type
_entity_poly.pdbx_seq_one_letter_code
_entity_poly.pdbx_strand_id
1 'polypeptide(L)'
;MSPKISLGIAFLLFVLAVVGVKLWMNQPEASVLNTQVPTEAEPSFDETFHLYEEQLVQLVEEQDPTAALTELDRLMQAEPFVLDNCHELLHEIGYASFLKYETFAAAISYQDDICNSGYFHGVIEQYFGSIDDILPAMEEVCKGETLGTLQSWECHHGVGHGFMYYSGNNVDQSIIYCEQYPSLFQASACVNGVYMEVFNLDDSTREDRLPETRDPFTYCEEAPSIGRDDCFVYAPTYYLATHRDDFTGLMHWCDGALGDDRESCFLGAGSELMKRSMDDPALVERICLTADSPSDQDCLTGAVSQAVFHLADLNQVLNTVCSAWSLTNQVDCFEQAQSIAQTYSVP
;
A
#
# COMPACT_ATOMS: atom_id res chain seq x y z
N MET A 1 -21.60 -82.73 -20.81
CA MET A 1 -21.22 -83.04 -19.42
C MET A 1 -21.05 -81.72 -18.69
N SER A 2 -22.05 -81.29 -17.92
CA SER A 2 -21.99 -80.07 -17.10
C SER A 2 -21.64 -80.46 -15.67
N PRO A 3 -20.62 -79.85 -15.03
CA PRO A 3 -20.29 -80.19 -13.66
C PRO A 3 -21.33 -79.55 -12.73
N LYS A 4 -22.07 -80.41 -12.02
CA LYS A 4 -22.91 -80.00 -10.89
C LYS A 4 -21.98 -79.58 -9.75
N ILE A 5 -21.72 -78.28 -9.61
CA ILE A 5 -21.09 -77.74 -8.41
C ILE A 5 -22.14 -77.89 -7.28
N SER A 6 -21.79 -78.69 -6.28
CA SER A 6 -22.64 -78.95 -5.11
C SER A 6 -22.98 -77.63 -4.41
N LEU A 7 -24.27 -77.38 -4.22
CA LEU A 7 -24.83 -76.17 -3.61
C LEU A 7 -24.20 -75.85 -2.23
N GLY A 8 -23.66 -76.86 -1.54
CA GLY A 8 -22.94 -76.69 -0.27
C GLY A 8 -21.57 -76.00 -0.37
N ILE A 9 -20.87 -76.13 -1.50
CA ILE A 9 -19.53 -75.52 -1.69
C ILE A 9 -19.67 -74.02 -1.99
N ALA A 10 -20.70 -73.63 -2.74
CA ALA A 10 -20.98 -72.23 -3.02
C ALA A 10 -21.37 -71.45 -1.76
N PHE A 11 -22.12 -72.08 -0.84
CA PHE A 11 -22.50 -71.45 0.43
C PHE A 11 -21.30 -71.27 1.38
N LEU A 12 -20.39 -72.25 1.43
CA LEU A 12 -19.19 -72.17 2.28
C LEU A 12 -18.23 -71.07 1.81
N LEU A 13 -18.06 -70.90 0.49
CA LEU A 13 -17.22 -69.84 -0.08
C LEU A 13 -17.81 -68.44 0.18
N PHE A 14 -19.14 -68.31 0.14
CA PHE A 14 -19.81 -67.04 0.45
C PHE A 14 -19.67 -66.66 1.92
N VAL A 15 -19.81 -67.61 2.85
CA VAL A 15 -19.62 -67.35 4.29
C VAL A 15 -18.16 -66.99 4.61
N LEU A 16 -17.19 -67.67 4.00
CA LEU A 16 -15.76 -67.33 4.18
C LEU A 16 -15.42 -65.95 3.62
N ALA A 17 -16.01 -65.54 2.50
CA ALA A 17 -15.83 -64.20 1.94
C ALA A 17 -16.40 -63.11 2.86
N VAL A 18 -17.60 -63.32 3.43
CA VAL A 18 -18.23 -62.33 4.33
C VAL A 18 -17.50 -62.23 5.68
N VAL A 19 -16.99 -63.35 6.21
CA VAL A 19 -16.16 -63.34 7.43
C VAL A 19 -14.78 -62.73 7.17
N GLY A 20 -14.18 -63.00 6.01
CA GLY A 20 -12.91 -62.38 5.59
C GLY A 20 -13.01 -60.86 5.47
N VAL A 21 -14.11 -60.35 4.89
CA VAL A 21 -14.36 -58.90 4.79
C VAL A 21 -14.57 -58.27 6.18
N LYS A 22 -15.31 -58.93 7.08
CA LYS A 22 -15.49 -58.43 8.46
C LYS A 22 -14.20 -58.41 9.28
N LEU A 23 -13.28 -59.34 9.05
CA LEU A 23 -11.97 -59.34 9.73
C LEU A 23 -10.97 -58.34 9.11
N TRP A 24 -11.13 -58.00 7.83
CA TRP A 24 -10.33 -56.97 7.17
C TRP A 24 -10.80 -55.55 7.52
N MET A 25 -12.11 -55.33 7.67
CA MET A 25 -12.68 -54.02 8.05
C MET A 25 -12.56 -53.69 9.55
N ASN A 26 -12.06 -54.60 10.38
CA ASN A 26 -11.98 -54.43 11.84
C ASN A 26 -10.54 -54.44 12.36
N GLN A 27 -9.59 -54.00 11.53
CA GLN A 27 -8.24 -53.67 12.00
C GLN A 27 -8.32 -52.38 12.82
N PRO A 28 -7.85 -52.35 14.08
CA PRO A 28 -7.77 -51.12 14.83
C PRO A 28 -6.78 -50.18 14.12
N GLU A 29 -7.23 -48.97 13.80
CA GLU A 29 -6.35 -47.90 13.32
C GLU A 29 -5.23 -47.74 14.35
N ALA A 30 -4.00 -48.07 13.95
CA ALA A 30 -2.84 -47.69 14.71
C ALA A 30 -2.82 -46.16 14.72
N SER A 31 -3.13 -45.56 15.87
CA SER A 31 -3.00 -44.13 16.09
C SER A 31 -1.52 -43.78 15.91
N VAL A 32 -1.16 -43.32 14.71
CA VAL A 32 0.08 -42.59 14.51
C VAL A 32 -0.07 -41.34 15.36
N LEU A 33 0.67 -41.30 16.46
CA LEU A 33 0.81 -40.10 17.26
C LEU A 33 1.45 -39.07 16.33
N ASN A 34 0.61 -38.23 15.73
CA ASN A 34 1.04 -37.11 14.92
C ASN A 34 1.66 -36.10 15.88
N THR A 35 2.94 -36.28 16.20
CA THR A 35 3.76 -35.17 16.68
C THR A 35 3.92 -34.23 15.50
N GLN A 36 2.92 -33.36 15.31
CA GLN A 36 3.12 -32.13 14.58
C GLN A 36 4.24 -31.41 15.35
N VAL A 37 5.45 -31.47 14.79
CA VAL A 37 6.41 -30.40 14.99
C VAL A 37 5.64 -29.12 14.62
N PRO A 38 5.48 -28.14 15.52
CA PRO A 38 4.87 -26.88 15.14
C PRO A 38 5.68 -26.35 13.96
N THR A 39 5.07 -26.28 12.78
CA THR A 39 5.52 -25.35 11.76
C THR A 39 5.55 -23.99 12.43
N GLU A 40 6.73 -23.37 12.48
CA GLU A 40 6.85 -21.97 12.91
C GLU A 40 5.75 -21.18 12.18
N ALA A 41 4.91 -20.47 12.93
CA ALA A 41 3.89 -19.64 12.32
C ALA A 41 4.60 -18.59 11.47
N GLU A 42 4.08 -18.33 10.26
CA GLU A 42 4.55 -17.19 9.45
C GLU A 42 4.50 -15.92 10.32
N PRO A 43 5.54 -15.07 10.27
CA PRO A 43 5.57 -13.84 11.05
C PRO A 43 4.37 -12.95 10.70
N SER A 44 3.89 -12.21 11.68
CA SER A 44 2.86 -11.20 11.46
C SER A 44 3.38 -10.05 10.56
N PHE A 45 2.45 -9.23 10.05
CA PHE A 45 2.81 -8.02 9.30
C PHE A 45 3.77 -7.14 10.10
N ASP A 46 3.41 -6.80 11.34
CA ASP A 46 4.21 -5.93 12.23
C ASP A 46 5.60 -6.51 12.51
N GLU A 47 5.71 -7.82 12.74
CA GLU A 47 7.00 -8.49 12.95
C GLU A 47 7.87 -8.46 11.69
N THR A 48 7.26 -8.60 10.51
CA THR A 48 7.97 -8.57 9.23
C THR A 48 8.41 -7.16 8.87
N PHE A 49 7.54 -6.17 9.08
CA PHE A 49 7.86 -4.76 8.86
C PHE A 49 9.03 -4.34 9.75
N HIS A 50 8.93 -4.60 11.06
CA HIS A 50 9.95 -4.21 12.03
C HIS A 50 11.32 -4.85 11.74
N LEU A 51 11.33 -6.09 11.22
CA LEU A 51 12.58 -6.74 10.81
C LEU A 51 13.31 -5.96 9.70
N TYR A 52 12.59 -5.52 8.67
CA TYR A 52 13.18 -4.75 7.57
C TYR A 52 13.51 -3.32 7.99
N GLU A 53 12.64 -2.68 8.78
CA GLU A 53 12.90 -1.38 9.40
C GLU A 53 14.22 -1.40 10.19
N GLU A 54 14.38 -2.31 11.16
CA GLU A 54 15.59 -2.41 11.98
C GLU A 54 16.84 -2.61 11.11
N GLN A 55 16.76 -3.49 10.11
CA GLN A 55 17.86 -3.73 9.18
C GLN A 55 18.26 -2.47 8.41
N LEU A 56 17.30 -1.74 7.85
CA LEU A 56 17.54 -0.57 7.01
C LEU A 56 18.02 0.62 7.85
N VAL A 57 17.40 0.86 9.01
CA VAL A 57 17.82 1.91 9.96
C VAL A 57 19.25 1.65 10.45
N GLN A 58 19.61 0.41 10.77
CA GLN A 58 20.98 0.07 11.18
C GLN A 58 22.01 0.42 10.10
N LEU A 59 21.69 0.23 8.82
CA LEU A 59 22.56 0.64 7.71
C LEU A 59 22.76 2.15 7.68
N VAL A 60 21.70 2.93 7.91
CA VAL A 60 21.80 4.39 8.03
C VAL A 60 22.73 4.77 9.18
N GLU A 61 22.53 4.18 10.36
CA GLU A 61 23.30 4.49 11.57
C GLU A 61 24.78 4.14 11.44
N GLU A 62 25.10 2.92 10.97
CA GLU A 62 26.47 2.43 10.86
C GLU A 62 27.23 3.02 9.67
N GLN A 63 26.52 3.38 8.60
CA GLN A 63 27.11 3.83 7.33
C GLN A 63 26.56 5.19 6.90
N ASP A 64 25.64 5.21 5.94
CA ASP A 64 24.95 6.38 5.42
C ASP A 64 23.64 5.96 4.73
N PRO A 65 22.75 6.91 4.37
CA PRO A 65 21.46 6.58 3.77
C PRO A 65 21.58 5.85 2.42
N THR A 66 22.64 6.11 1.64
CA THR A 66 22.87 5.41 0.37
C THR A 66 23.01 3.90 0.56
N ALA A 67 23.62 3.45 1.66
CA ALA A 67 23.71 2.02 1.96
C ALA A 67 22.34 1.38 2.21
N ALA A 68 21.44 2.08 2.93
CA ALA A 68 20.09 1.61 3.19
C ALA A 68 19.23 1.60 1.91
N LEU A 69 19.27 2.68 1.13
CA LEU A 69 18.55 2.78 -0.15
C LEU A 69 18.98 1.68 -1.14
N THR A 70 20.30 1.41 -1.23
CA THR A 70 20.82 0.33 -2.09
C THR A 70 20.32 -1.05 -1.64
N GLU A 71 20.19 -1.28 -0.33
CA GLU A 71 19.67 -2.55 0.19
C GLU A 71 18.15 -2.65 0.00
N LEU A 72 17.41 -1.56 0.17
CA LEU A 72 15.98 -1.51 -0.12
C LEU A 72 15.72 -1.87 -1.59
N ASP A 73 16.43 -1.27 -2.55
CA ASP A 73 16.33 -1.60 -3.99
C ASP A 73 16.54 -3.10 -4.26
N ARG A 74 17.50 -3.71 -3.56
CA ARG A 74 17.79 -5.13 -3.66
C ARG A 74 16.66 -5.98 -3.07
N LEU A 75 16.09 -5.56 -1.95
CA LEU A 75 14.99 -6.23 -1.27
C LEU A 75 13.68 -6.13 -2.06
N MET A 76 13.35 -4.97 -2.64
CA MET A 76 12.18 -4.80 -3.51
C MET A 76 12.16 -5.78 -4.69
N GLN A 77 13.33 -6.17 -5.20
CA GLN A 77 13.45 -7.16 -6.29
C GLN A 77 13.31 -8.61 -5.82
N ALA A 78 13.47 -8.87 -4.51
CA ALA A 78 13.55 -10.21 -3.95
C ALA A 78 12.34 -10.59 -3.08
N GLU A 79 11.73 -9.60 -2.42
CA GLU A 79 10.75 -9.79 -1.36
C GLU A 79 9.49 -8.95 -1.68
N PRO A 80 8.36 -9.58 -2.10
CA PRO A 80 7.12 -8.86 -2.42
C PRO A 80 6.63 -7.96 -1.28
N PHE A 81 6.82 -8.39 -0.03
CA PHE A 81 6.49 -7.57 1.14
C PHE A 81 7.21 -6.22 1.12
N VAL A 82 8.50 -6.20 0.79
CA VAL A 82 9.28 -4.96 0.74
C VAL A 82 8.86 -4.13 -0.47
N LEU A 83 8.54 -4.74 -1.60
CA LEU A 83 8.00 -4.02 -2.75
C LEU A 83 6.70 -3.28 -2.38
N ASP A 84 5.73 -3.96 -1.77
CA ASP A 84 4.42 -3.35 -1.47
C ASP A 84 4.49 -2.29 -0.35
N ASN A 85 5.49 -2.37 0.54
CA ASN A 85 5.63 -1.50 1.73
C ASN A 85 6.90 -0.63 1.71
N CYS A 86 7.55 -0.46 0.55
CA CYS A 86 8.80 0.29 0.47
C CYS A 86 8.63 1.77 0.81
N HIS A 87 7.45 2.35 0.59
CA HIS A 87 7.17 3.75 0.91
C HIS A 87 7.31 3.99 2.43
N GLU A 88 6.63 3.19 3.25
CA GLU A 88 6.70 3.26 4.70
C GLU A 88 8.11 2.94 5.22
N LEU A 89 8.80 1.95 4.64
CA LEU A 89 10.20 1.66 5.00
C LEU A 89 11.15 2.82 4.65
N LEU A 90 10.88 3.56 3.57
CA LEU A 90 11.67 4.76 3.24
C LEU A 90 11.42 5.90 4.23
N HIS A 91 10.23 6.03 4.81
CA HIS A 91 9.99 7.02 5.87
C HIS A 91 10.97 6.76 7.04
N GLU A 92 11.14 5.49 7.43
CA GLU A 92 12.06 5.11 8.51
C GLU A 92 13.53 5.35 8.17
N ILE A 93 13.92 5.13 6.91
CA ILE A 93 15.27 5.51 6.42
C ILE A 93 15.44 7.04 6.51
N GLY A 94 14.45 7.82 6.07
CA GLY A 94 14.46 9.28 6.13
C GLY A 94 14.51 9.82 7.56
N TYR A 95 13.72 9.22 8.45
CA TYR A 95 13.70 9.48 9.89
C TYR A 95 15.11 9.30 10.49
N ALA A 96 15.70 8.12 10.29
CA ALA A 96 17.02 7.79 10.80
C ALA A 96 18.10 8.72 10.24
N SER A 97 17.93 9.15 8.98
CA SER A 97 18.83 10.09 8.33
C SER A 97 18.77 11.47 8.97
N PHE A 98 17.57 11.99 9.25
CA PHE A 98 17.45 13.26 9.95
C PHE A 98 18.09 13.20 11.34
N LEU A 99 17.86 12.13 12.11
CA LEU A 99 18.50 11.95 13.42
C LEU A 99 20.04 11.93 13.33
N LYS A 100 20.58 11.29 12.28
CA LYS A 100 22.02 11.17 12.09
C LYS A 100 22.70 12.47 11.69
N TYR A 101 22.07 13.26 10.81
CA TYR A 101 22.68 14.47 10.23
C TYR A 101 22.22 15.78 10.86
N GLU A 102 21.19 15.74 11.70
CA GLU A 102 20.65 16.84 12.54
C GLU A 102 20.17 18.10 11.79
N THR A 103 20.30 18.13 10.46
CA THR A 103 19.89 19.26 9.63
C THR A 103 19.14 18.76 8.40
N PHE A 104 18.04 19.45 8.08
CA PHE A 104 17.22 19.12 6.92
C PHE A 104 18.05 19.04 5.64
N ALA A 105 18.85 20.08 5.35
CA ALA A 105 19.68 20.15 4.14
C ALA A 105 20.70 18.99 4.01
N ALA A 106 21.28 18.52 5.12
CA ALA A 106 22.22 17.39 5.07
C ALA A 106 21.48 16.05 4.86
N ALA A 107 20.35 15.85 5.53
CA ALA A 107 19.56 14.63 5.40
C ALA A 107 18.97 14.47 3.98
N ILE A 108 18.40 15.54 3.40
CA ILE A 108 17.82 15.47 2.04
C ILE A 108 18.86 15.35 0.93
N SER A 109 20.16 15.51 1.23
CA SER A 109 21.21 15.36 0.20
C SER A 109 21.34 13.94 -0.35
N TYR A 110 20.66 12.97 0.28
CA TYR A 110 20.57 11.57 -0.12
C TYR A 110 19.21 11.19 -0.71
N GLN A 111 18.35 12.17 -1.01
CA GLN A 111 16.99 11.91 -1.48
C GLN A 111 16.95 11.00 -2.71
N ASP A 112 15.93 10.15 -2.75
CA ASP A 112 15.55 9.30 -3.86
C ASP A 112 14.02 9.38 -4.02
N ASP A 113 13.54 9.31 -5.26
CA ASP A 113 12.13 9.49 -5.61
C ASP A 113 11.36 8.15 -5.74
N ILE A 114 12.05 7.00 -5.63
CA ILE A 114 11.39 5.70 -5.60
C ILE A 114 10.33 5.62 -4.49
N CYS A 115 9.32 4.77 -4.71
CA CYS A 115 8.25 4.53 -3.75
C CYS A 115 7.59 5.82 -3.27
N ASN A 116 7.21 6.70 -4.20
CA ASN A 116 6.54 7.97 -3.93
C ASN A 116 7.36 8.90 -3.01
N SER A 117 8.66 9.04 -3.25
CA SER A 117 9.55 9.94 -2.50
C SER A 117 9.52 9.75 -0.96
N GLY A 118 9.23 8.54 -0.47
CA GLY A 118 9.02 8.28 0.97
C GLY A 118 10.22 8.67 1.85
N TYR A 119 11.45 8.62 1.32
CA TYR A 119 12.64 9.05 2.07
C TYR A 119 12.56 10.53 2.41
N PHE A 120 12.19 11.33 1.42
CA PHE A 120 12.09 12.78 1.57
C PHE A 120 10.96 13.14 2.54
N HIS A 121 9.83 12.44 2.47
CA HIS A 121 8.72 12.60 3.41
C HIS A 121 9.14 12.25 4.84
N GLY A 122 9.85 11.14 5.08
CA GLY A 122 10.36 10.79 6.42
C GLY A 122 11.33 11.83 7.01
N VAL A 123 12.16 12.46 6.17
CA VAL A 123 13.02 13.58 6.62
C VAL A 123 12.18 14.82 6.99
N ILE A 124 11.15 15.15 6.21
CA ILE A 124 10.21 16.25 6.53
C ILE A 124 9.47 15.93 7.83
N GLU A 125 8.95 14.71 7.93
CA GLU A 125 8.61 13.93 9.13
C GLU A 125 9.27 14.46 10.39
N GLN A 126 10.54 14.07 10.50
CA GLN A 126 11.33 14.34 11.68
C GLN A 126 11.75 15.78 11.84
N TYR A 127 11.96 16.49 10.74
CA TYR A 127 12.29 17.91 10.85
C TYR A 127 11.13 18.68 11.50
N PHE A 128 9.90 18.49 11.03
CA PHE A 128 8.73 19.19 11.55
C PHE A 128 8.37 18.76 12.96
N GLY A 129 8.53 17.49 13.31
CA GLY A 129 8.35 17.01 14.69
C GLY A 129 9.36 17.57 15.69
N SER A 130 10.51 18.11 15.22
CA SER A 130 11.61 18.58 16.06
C SER A 130 11.64 20.10 16.31
N ILE A 131 10.83 20.88 15.59
CA ILE A 131 10.86 22.35 15.63
C ILE A 131 9.73 22.93 16.47
N ASP A 132 9.99 24.07 17.11
CA ASP A 132 8.97 24.84 17.84
C ASP A 132 8.27 25.87 16.94
N ASP A 133 9.02 26.49 16.02
CA ASP A 133 8.53 27.53 15.10
C ASP A 133 8.45 26.98 13.67
N ILE A 134 7.22 26.87 13.17
CA ILE A 134 6.90 26.30 11.87
C ILE A 134 7.16 27.26 10.70
N LEU A 135 7.15 28.58 10.94
CA LEU A 135 7.19 29.57 9.86
C LEU A 135 8.48 29.48 9.01
N PRO A 136 9.69 29.36 9.60
CA PRO A 136 10.91 29.18 8.82
C PRO A 136 10.91 27.89 8.00
N ALA A 137 10.33 26.80 8.53
CA ALA A 137 10.25 25.54 7.82
C ALA A 137 9.33 25.64 6.59
N MET A 138 8.18 26.31 6.72
CA MET A 138 7.26 26.56 5.61
C MET A 138 7.90 27.36 4.46
N GLU A 139 8.84 28.27 4.79
CA GLU A 139 9.54 29.09 3.80
C GLU A 139 10.72 28.36 3.13
N GLU A 140 11.43 27.48 3.85
CA GLU A 140 12.70 26.92 3.39
C GLU A 140 12.59 25.50 2.79
N VAL A 141 11.67 24.65 3.25
CA VAL A 141 11.65 23.21 2.93
C VAL A 141 11.46 22.93 1.43
N CYS A 142 10.51 23.61 0.80
CA CYS A 142 10.26 23.49 -0.64
C CYS A 142 10.86 24.64 -1.46
N LYS A 143 11.83 25.36 -0.90
CA LYS A 143 12.41 26.53 -1.54
C LYS A 143 13.31 26.14 -2.69
N GLY A 144 13.04 26.73 -3.85
CA GLY A 144 13.79 26.43 -5.08
C GLY A 144 13.08 25.43 -5.98
N GLU A 145 12.02 24.78 -5.48
CA GLU A 145 11.17 23.94 -6.29
C GLU A 145 10.42 24.75 -7.35
N THR A 146 10.32 24.17 -8.55
CA THR A 146 9.58 24.79 -9.64
C THR A 146 8.11 24.48 -9.49
N LEU A 147 7.29 25.49 -9.18
CA LEU A 147 5.85 25.30 -9.01
C LEU A 147 5.22 24.59 -10.21
N GLY A 148 4.39 23.57 -9.93
CA GLY A 148 3.71 22.75 -10.94
C GLY A 148 4.50 21.53 -11.41
N THR A 149 5.71 21.28 -10.91
CA THR A 149 6.42 20.01 -11.12
C THR A 149 6.04 18.97 -10.07
N LEU A 150 6.33 17.70 -10.34
CA LEU A 150 6.19 16.63 -9.34
C LEU A 150 7.01 16.89 -8.10
N GLN A 151 8.29 17.26 -8.25
CA GLN A 151 9.13 17.56 -7.09
C GLN A 151 8.50 18.63 -6.19
N SER A 152 7.88 19.65 -6.79
CA SER A 152 7.14 20.65 -6.04
C SER A 152 5.87 20.08 -5.40
N TRP A 153 5.14 19.20 -6.09
CA TRP A 153 3.99 18.49 -5.54
C TRP A 153 4.39 17.61 -4.35
N GLU A 154 5.34 16.69 -4.54
CA GLU A 154 5.88 15.76 -3.54
C GLU A 154 6.43 16.48 -2.32
N CYS A 155 7.10 17.62 -2.53
CA CYS A 155 7.58 18.42 -1.41
C CYS A 155 6.43 18.98 -0.58
N HIS A 156 5.42 19.59 -1.21
CA HIS A 156 4.30 20.14 -0.45
C HIS A 156 3.43 19.04 0.15
N HIS A 157 3.29 17.90 -0.54
CA HIS A 157 2.70 16.68 0.01
C HIS A 157 3.42 16.26 1.29
N GLY A 158 4.74 16.06 1.25
CA GLY A 158 5.54 15.76 2.43
C GLY A 158 5.43 16.81 3.54
N VAL A 159 5.30 18.11 3.20
CA VAL A 159 4.99 19.16 4.20
C VAL A 159 3.64 18.94 4.88
N GLY A 160 2.64 18.40 4.18
CA GLY A 160 1.37 17.96 4.77
C GLY A 160 1.58 16.92 5.87
N HIS A 161 2.42 15.92 5.61
CA HIS A 161 2.84 14.95 6.63
C HIS A 161 3.54 15.66 7.79
N GLY A 162 4.50 16.55 7.48
CA GLY A 162 5.19 17.37 8.46
C GLY A 162 4.25 18.16 9.39
N PHE A 163 3.18 18.77 8.85
CA PHE A 163 2.20 19.47 9.69
C PHE A 163 1.41 18.53 10.61
N MET A 164 1.12 17.31 10.18
CA MET A 164 0.51 16.31 11.05
C MET A 164 1.45 15.96 12.21
N TYR A 165 2.75 15.82 11.98
CA TYR A 165 3.72 15.59 13.06
C TYR A 165 3.87 16.82 13.98
N TYR A 166 4.02 18.02 13.41
CA TYR A 166 4.16 19.26 14.17
C TYR A 166 2.93 19.55 15.05
N SER A 167 1.74 19.28 14.54
CA SER A 167 0.47 19.57 15.23
C SER A 167 0.02 18.46 16.19
N GLY A 168 0.78 17.37 16.30
CA GLY A 168 0.39 16.20 17.10
C GLY A 168 -0.87 15.52 16.56
N ASN A 169 -0.92 15.31 15.25
CA ASN A 169 -2.01 14.68 14.48
C ASN A 169 -3.31 15.49 14.45
N ASN A 170 -3.24 16.81 14.61
CA ASN A 170 -4.41 17.66 14.51
C ASN A 170 -4.68 18.03 13.03
N VAL A 171 -5.64 17.32 12.43
CA VAL A 171 -6.02 17.48 11.01
C VAL A 171 -6.44 18.91 10.69
N ASP A 172 -7.38 19.47 11.45
CA ASP A 172 -7.90 20.83 11.23
C ASP A 172 -6.77 21.87 11.26
N GLN A 173 -5.88 21.75 12.24
CA GLN A 173 -4.75 22.65 12.39
C GLN A 173 -3.74 22.50 11.25
N SER A 174 -3.52 21.28 10.77
CA SER A 174 -2.62 20.98 9.65
C SER A 174 -3.15 21.54 8.33
N ILE A 175 -4.45 21.40 8.06
CA ILE A 175 -5.10 22.03 6.90
C ILE A 175 -4.99 23.56 6.98
N ILE A 176 -5.20 24.17 8.16
CA ILE A 176 -5.02 25.61 8.36
C ILE A 176 -3.59 26.07 8.04
N TYR A 177 -2.56 25.24 8.29
CA TYR A 177 -1.20 25.55 7.88
C TYR A 177 -1.02 25.42 6.37
N CYS A 178 -1.56 24.38 5.73
CA CYS A 178 -1.53 24.22 4.28
C CYS A 178 -2.18 25.39 3.54
N GLU A 179 -3.29 25.92 4.04
CA GLU A 179 -4.02 27.06 3.47
C GLU A 179 -3.22 28.38 3.49
N GLN A 180 -2.10 28.45 4.23
CA GLN A 180 -1.23 29.63 4.23
C GLN A 180 -0.34 29.70 2.99
N TYR A 181 -0.20 28.61 2.22
CA TYR A 181 0.52 28.65 0.97
C TYR A 181 -0.21 29.54 -0.07
N PRO A 182 0.51 30.41 -0.80
CA PRO A 182 -0.12 31.39 -1.69
C PRO A 182 -0.69 30.78 -2.97
N SER A 183 -0.25 29.59 -3.36
CA SER A 183 -0.71 28.87 -4.55
C SER A 183 -1.69 27.77 -4.18
N LEU A 184 -2.79 27.65 -4.92
CA LEU A 184 -3.74 26.54 -4.79
C LEU A 184 -3.06 25.18 -5.02
N PHE A 185 -2.07 25.11 -5.90
CA PHE A 185 -1.30 23.89 -6.14
C PHE A 185 -0.55 23.43 -4.89
N GLN A 186 0.13 24.35 -4.20
CA GLN A 186 0.89 24.06 -2.99
C GLN A 186 -0.05 23.68 -1.84
N ALA A 187 -1.13 24.44 -1.66
CA ALA A 187 -2.12 24.17 -0.63
C ALA A 187 -2.80 22.82 -0.85
N SER A 188 -3.21 22.49 -2.07
CA SER A 188 -3.84 21.21 -2.40
C SER A 188 -2.88 20.03 -2.20
N ALA A 189 -1.64 20.12 -2.69
CA ALA A 189 -0.64 19.06 -2.47
C ALA A 189 -0.38 18.83 -0.98
N CYS A 190 -0.29 19.91 -0.20
CA CYS A 190 -0.15 19.82 1.25
C CYS A 190 -1.35 19.16 1.94
N VAL A 191 -2.57 19.56 1.59
CA VAL A 191 -3.79 18.95 2.15
C VAL A 191 -3.89 17.47 1.76
N ASN A 192 -3.45 17.11 0.56
CA ASN A 192 -3.39 15.72 0.12
C ASN A 192 -2.50 14.87 1.04
N GLY A 193 -1.29 15.32 1.38
CA GLY A 193 -0.41 14.65 2.36
C GLY A 193 -1.00 14.58 3.78
N VAL A 194 -1.75 15.60 4.20
CA VAL A 194 -2.49 15.55 5.48
C VAL A 194 -3.51 14.41 5.49
N TYR A 195 -4.28 14.23 4.41
CA TYR A 195 -5.27 13.14 4.35
C TYR A 195 -4.63 11.77 4.18
N MET A 196 -3.50 11.65 3.49
CA MET A 196 -2.75 10.41 3.46
C MET A 196 -2.38 9.95 4.87
N GLU A 197 -1.85 10.86 5.70
CA GLU A 197 -1.56 10.57 7.11
C GLU A 197 -2.81 10.19 7.91
N VAL A 198 -3.98 10.76 7.63
CA VAL A 198 -5.23 10.40 8.34
C VAL A 198 -5.57 8.92 8.16
N PHE A 199 -5.38 8.37 6.95
CA PHE A 199 -5.77 7.01 6.62
C PHE A 199 -4.61 6.00 6.65
N ASN A 200 -3.37 6.46 6.82
CA ASN A 200 -2.21 5.59 7.04
C ASN A 200 -2.25 5.03 8.48
N LEU A 201 -2.68 3.77 8.63
CA LEU A 201 -2.88 3.10 9.92
C LEU A 201 -1.68 2.27 10.40
N ASP A 202 -0.58 2.25 9.65
CA ASP A 202 0.53 1.29 9.86
C ASP A 202 1.47 1.63 11.02
N ASP A 203 1.20 2.69 11.79
CA ASP A 203 1.88 2.92 13.07
C ASP A 203 0.97 2.55 14.24
N SER A 204 1.42 1.54 14.99
CA SER A 204 0.83 1.03 16.24
C SER A 204 0.58 2.09 17.33
N THR A 205 1.10 3.31 17.18
CA THR A 205 0.83 4.45 18.08
C THR A 205 -0.31 5.36 17.61
N ARG A 206 -0.92 5.10 16.44
CA ARG A 206 -1.86 6.02 15.75
C ARG A 206 -3.34 5.65 15.87
N GLU A 207 -3.74 4.88 16.89
CA GLU A 207 -5.14 4.44 17.16
C GLU A 207 -6.19 5.59 17.29
N ASP A 208 -5.77 6.87 17.34
CA ASP A 208 -6.65 8.02 17.64
C ASP A 208 -6.99 8.95 16.45
N ARG A 209 -6.49 8.71 15.22
CA ARG A 209 -6.62 9.68 14.09
C ARG A 209 -8.01 9.71 13.46
N LEU A 210 -8.61 8.54 13.25
CA LEU A 210 -10.02 8.40 12.96
C LEU A 210 -10.67 7.86 14.22
N PRO A 211 -11.61 8.58 14.85
CA PRO A 211 -12.37 7.99 15.94
C PRO A 211 -12.95 6.67 15.44
N GLU A 212 -12.72 5.54 16.14
CA GLU A 212 -13.21 4.18 15.79
C GLU A 212 -14.70 4.15 15.37
N THR A 213 -15.44 5.20 15.72
CA THR A 213 -16.87 5.41 15.47
C THR A 213 -17.23 6.09 14.14
N ARG A 214 -16.28 6.59 13.33
CA ARG A 214 -16.59 7.32 12.09
C ARG A 214 -16.26 6.49 10.85
N ASP A 215 -17.32 6.14 10.12
CA ASP A 215 -17.24 5.67 8.75
C ASP A 215 -16.46 6.67 7.86
N PRO A 216 -15.44 6.22 7.08
CA PRO A 216 -14.60 7.12 6.28
C PRO A 216 -15.38 8.03 5.33
N PHE A 217 -16.50 7.55 4.76
CA PHE A 217 -17.33 8.41 3.91
C PHE A 217 -17.97 9.54 4.71
N THR A 218 -18.56 9.24 5.87
CA THR A 218 -19.09 10.28 6.75
C THR A 218 -18.01 11.29 7.15
N TYR A 219 -16.78 10.82 7.40
CA TYR A 219 -15.65 11.70 7.71
C TYR A 219 -15.29 12.61 6.53
N CYS A 220 -15.10 12.06 5.33
CA CYS A 220 -14.78 12.83 4.13
C CYS A 220 -15.95 13.72 3.66
N GLU A 221 -17.20 13.36 3.96
CA GLU A 221 -18.35 14.22 3.70
C GLU A 221 -18.33 15.52 4.52
N GLU A 222 -17.74 15.48 5.73
CA GLU A 222 -17.56 16.63 6.63
C GLU A 222 -16.29 17.42 6.32
N ALA A 223 -15.39 16.91 5.46
CA ALA A 223 -14.14 17.55 5.11
C ALA A 223 -14.33 18.94 4.44
N PRO A 224 -13.40 19.89 4.66
CA PRO A 224 -13.34 21.13 3.89
C PRO A 224 -13.35 20.87 2.37
N SER A 225 -13.88 21.82 1.60
CA SER A 225 -13.94 21.68 0.14
C SER A 225 -12.56 21.54 -0.50
N ILE A 226 -11.54 22.19 0.08
CA ILE A 226 -10.15 21.97 -0.30
C ILE A 226 -9.70 20.63 0.30
N GLY A 227 -9.52 19.62 -0.55
CA GLY A 227 -9.08 18.28 -0.15
C GLY A 227 -10.18 17.28 0.19
N ARG A 228 -11.46 17.58 -0.04
CA ARG A 228 -12.53 16.57 0.04
C ARG A 228 -12.23 15.38 -0.87
N ASP A 229 -11.86 15.66 -2.11
CA ASP A 229 -11.51 14.64 -3.10
C ASP A 229 -10.30 13.82 -2.62
N ASP A 230 -9.27 14.48 -2.08
CA ASP A 230 -8.09 13.82 -1.50
C ASP A 230 -8.45 12.89 -0.34
N CYS A 231 -9.40 13.29 0.52
CA CYS A 231 -9.91 12.43 1.58
C CYS A 231 -10.53 11.14 1.02
N PHE A 232 -11.37 11.25 -0.02
CA PHE A 232 -11.96 10.08 -0.68
C PHE A 232 -10.92 9.23 -1.42
N VAL A 233 -9.84 9.82 -1.94
CA VAL A 233 -8.72 9.08 -2.55
C VAL A 233 -8.02 8.17 -1.53
N TYR A 234 -7.85 8.61 -0.28
CA TYR A 234 -7.14 7.81 0.74
C TYR A 234 -8.06 6.93 1.61
N ALA A 235 -9.37 7.18 1.60
CA ALA A 235 -10.34 6.38 2.36
C ALA A 235 -10.29 4.84 2.07
N PRO A 236 -10.03 4.37 0.83
CA PRO A 236 -9.78 2.96 0.52
C PRO A 236 -8.67 2.28 1.35
N THR A 237 -7.62 3.02 1.74
CA THR A 237 -6.53 2.50 2.58
C THR A 237 -7.06 2.02 3.93
N TYR A 238 -7.98 2.77 4.54
CA TYR A 238 -8.65 2.37 5.79
C TYR A 238 -9.55 1.15 5.61
N TYR A 239 -10.28 1.08 4.49
CA TYR A 239 -11.12 -0.08 4.18
C TYR A 239 -10.28 -1.36 4.17
N LEU A 240 -9.17 -1.37 3.42
CA LEU A 240 -8.33 -2.56 3.28
C LEU A 240 -7.43 -2.85 4.50
N ALA A 241 -7.15 -1.84 5.33
CA ALA A 241 -6.52 -2.07 6.63
C ALA A 241 -7.44 -2.84 7.60
N THR A 242 -8.75 -2.59 7.54
CA THR A 242 -9.75 -3.25 8.39
C THR A 242 -10.39 -4.50 7.76
N HIS A 243 -10.32 -4.64 6.44
CA HIS A 243 -10.84 -5.76 5.64
C HIS A 243 -9.74 -6.30 4.73
N ARG A 244 -8.74 -6.95 5.34
CA ARG A 244 -7.56 -7.46 4.62
C ARG A 244 -7.98 -8.32 3.42
N ASP A 245 -7.38 -8.02 2.27
CA ASP A 245 -7.55 -8.68 0.96
C ASP A 245 -9.00 -8.68 0.40
N ASP A 246 -9.92 -7.89 0.97
CA ASP A 246 -11.30 -7.78 0.47
C ASP A 246 -11.42 -6.78 -0.69
N PHE A 247 -10.69 -7.05 -1.76
CA PHE A 247 -10.61 -6.19 -2.93
C PHE A 247 -11.94 -6.03 -3.68
N THR A 248 -12.75 -7.09 -3.73
CA THR A 248 -14.10 -7.00 -4.32
C THR A 248 -15.05 -6.23 -3.42
N GLY A 249 -14.96 -6.40 -2.10
CA GLY A 249 -15.73 -5.59 -1.15
C GLY A 249 -15.38 -4.12 -1.24
N LEU A 250 -14.11 -3.76 -1.47
CA LEU A 250 -13.69 -2.38 -1.69
C LEU A 250 -14.41 -1.72 -2.87
N MET A 251 -14.53 -2.42 -4.01
CA MET A 251 -15.28 -1.89 -5.16
C MET A 251 -16.75 -1.64 -4.82
N HIS A 252 -17.39 -2.58 -4.13
CA HIS A 252 -18.78 -2.43 -3.68
C HIS A 252 -18.94 -1.34 -2.61
N TRP A 253 -17.92 -1.09 -1.81
CA TRP A 253 -17.91 -0.01 -0.85
C TRP A 253 -17.84 1.35 -1.55
N CYS A 254 -16.97 1.52 -2.56
CA CYS A 254 -16.93 2.74 -3.37
C CYS A 254 -18.22 3.04 -4.16
N ASP A 255 -19.05 2.03 -4.47
CA ASP A 255 -20.39 2.26 -5.04
C ASP A 255 -21.34 3.02 -4.09
N GLY A 256 -21.02 3.10 -2.79
CA GLY A 256 -21.76 3.88 -1.80
C GLY A 256 -21.52 5.39 -1.89
N ALA A 257 -20.40 5.82 -2.48
CA ALA A 257 -20.09 7.24 -2.67
C ALA A 257 -20.91 7.84 -3.83
N LEU A 258 -21.17 9.15 -3.78
CA LEU A 258 -22.06 9.84 -4.73
C LEU A 258 -21.33 10.94 -5.49
N GLY A 259 -21.65 11.10 -6.78
CA GLY A 259 -21.11 12.18 -7.61
C GLY A 259 -19.59 12.09 -7.74
N ASP A 260 -18.91 13.23 -7.61
CA ASP A 260 -17.45 13.35 -7.77
C ASP A 260 -16.69 12.54 -6.68
N ASP A 261 -17.28 12.38 -5.49
CA ASP A 261 -16.70 11.55 -4.40
C ASP A 261 -16.55 10.08 -4.83
N ARG A 262 -17.42 9.60 -5.73
CA ARG A 262 -17.37 8.23 -6.27
C ARG A 262 -16.15 8.07 -7.18
N GLU A 263 -15.89 9.04 -8.04
CA GLU A 263 -14.70 9.05 -8.91
C GLU A 263 -13.42 9.01 -8.05
N SER A 264 -13.31 9.89 -7.05
CA SER A 264 -12.18 9.91 -6.11
C SER A 264 -12.01 8.61 -5.34
N CYS A 265 -13.09 7.97 -4.90
CA CYS A 265 -13.01 6.67 -4.22
C CYS A 265 -12.45 5.59 -5.13
N PHE A 266 -12.92 5.48 -6.38
CA PHE A 266 -12.40 4.48 -7.31
C PHE A 266 -10.95 4.77 -7.73
N LEU A 267 -10.58 6.03 -7.95
CA LEU A 267 -9.19 6.44 -8.16
C LEU A 267 -8.31 5.99 -6.99
N GLY A 268 -8.73 6.26 -5.76
CA GLY A 268 -8.07 5.81 -4.54
C GLY A 268 -7.98 4.29 -4.43
N ALA A 269 -9.06 3.59 -4.77
CA ALA A 269 -9.13 2.14 -4.68
C ALA A 269 -8.17 1.46 -5.66
N GLY A 270 -8.04 1.99 -6.88
CA GLY A 270 -7.04 1.55 -7.83
C GLY A 270 -5.62 1.75 -7.36
N SER A 271 -5.35 2.92 -6.76
CA SER A 271 -4.04 3.23 -6.16
C SER A 271 -3.68 2.25 -5.06
N GLU A 272 -4.58 2.04 -4.09
CA GLU A 272 -4.37 1.14 -2.97
C GLU A 272 -4.23 -0.33 -3.42
N LEU A 273 -5.01 -0.76 -4.42
CA LEU A 273 -4.88 -2.10 -5.01
C LEU A 273 -3.51 -2.30 -5.66
N MET A 274 -3.03 -1.32 -6.42
CA MET A 274 -1.70 -1.41 -7.02
C MET A 274 -0.60 -1.41 -5.96
N LYS A 275 -0.73 -0.60 -4.91
CA LYS A 275 0.21 -0.57 -3.77
C LYS A 275 0.35 -1.96 -3.11
N ARG A 276 -0.74 -2.69 -2.94
CA ARG A 276 -0.77 -4.01 -2.27
C ARG A 276 -0.59 -5.21 -3.20
N SER A 277 -0.40 -4.99 -4.49
CA SER A 277 -0.33 -6.07 -5.50
C SER A 277 0.56 -5.66 -6.66
N MET A 278 1.67 -5.00 -6.35
CA MET A 278 2.62 -4.51 -7.36
C MET A 278 3.26 -5.69 -8.14
N ASP A 279 3.28 -6.88 -7.52
CA ASP A 279 3.78 -8.13 -8.10
C ASP A 279 2.75 -8.88 -8.99
N ASP A 280 1.45 -8.57 -8.89
CA ASP A 280 0.38 -9.06 -9.79
C ASP A 280 -0.48 -7.92 -10.38
N PRO A 281 0.06 -7.09 -11.31
CA PRO A 281 -0.72 -6.04 -11.95
C PRO A 281 -1.95 -6.53 -12.73
N ALA A 282 -1.97 -7.80 -13.15
CA ALA A 282 -3.11 -8.41 -13.83
C ALA A 282 -4.27 -8.70 -12.86
N LEU A 283 -3.99 -8.94 -11.57
CA LEU A 283 -5.03 -8.97 -10.54
C LEU A 283 -5.69 -7.60 -10.41
N VAL A 284 -4.90 -6.52 -10.34
CA VAL A 284 -5.40 -5.15 -10.21
C VAL A 284 -6.38 -4.82 -11.33
N GLU A 285 -6.02 -5.10 -12.59
CA GLU A 285 -6.93 -4.91 -13.73
C GLU A 285 -8.23 -5.71 -13.56
N ARG A 286 -8.13 -7.01 -13.20
CA ARG A 286 -9.33 -7.85 -13.03
C ARG A 286 -10.26 -7.33 -11.95
N ILE A 287 -9.73 -6.78 -10.86
CA ILE A 287 -10.54 -6.21 -9.77
C ILE A 287 -11.18 -4.90 -10.22
N CYS A 288 -10.43 -3.97 -10.79
CA CYS A 288 -10.98 -2.70 -11.27
C CYS A 288 -12.12 -2.92 -12.28
N LEU A 289 -11.99 -3.91 -13.17
CA LEU A 289 -13.02 -4.27 -14.15
C LEU A 289 -14.28 -4.93 -13.56
N THR A 290 -14.36 -5.13 -12.25
CA THR A 290 -15.61 -5.53 -11.58
C THR A 290 -16.55 -4.36 -11.32
N ALA A 291 -16.04 -3.12 -11.35
CA ALA A 291 -16.84 -1.91 -11.24
C ALA A 291 -17.57 -1.59 -12.56
N ASP A 292 -18.71 -0.91 -12.45
CA ASP A 292 -19.43 -0.40 -13.62
C ASP A 292 -18.75 0.86 -14.17
N SER A 293 -18.71 0.99 -15.49
CA SER A 293 -18.22 2.19 -16.17
C SER A 293 -19.02 3.45 -15.79
N PRO A 294 -18.36 4.60 -15.54
CA PRO A 294 -16.94 4.90 -15.79
C PRO A 294 -15.93 4.50 -14.69
N SER A 295 -16.39 3.92 -13.57
CA SER A 295 -15.53 3.72 -12.40
C SER A 295 -14.48 2.62 -12.53
N ASP A 296 -14.68 1.71 -13.48
CA ASP A 296 -13.62 0.80 -13.89
C ASP A 296 -12.39 1.58 -14.38
N GLN A 297 -12.60 2.64 -15.17
CA GLN A 297 -11.52 3.48 -15.68
C GLN A 297 -10.91 4.35 -14.59
N ASP A 298 -11.70 4.94 -13.70
CA ASP A 298 -11.18 5.71 -12.55
C ASP A 298 -10.24 4.85 -11.71
N CYS A 299 -10.62 3.59 -11.44
CA CYS A 299 -9.78 2.61 -10.76
C CYS A 299 -8.50 2.28 -11.53
N LEU A 300 -8.59 2.03 -12.84
CA LEU A 300 -7.39 1.78 -13.65
C LEU A 300 -6.45 3.00 -13.67
N THR A 301 -6.98 4.22 -13.74
CA THR A 301 -6.20 5.47 -13.66
C THR A 301 -5.46 5.59 -12.33
N GLY A 302 -6.12 5.25 -11.22
CA GLY A 302 -5.51 5.22 -9.90
C GLY A 302 -4.35 4.23 -9.83
N ALA A 303 -4.56 3.02 -10.35
CA ALA A 303 -3.55 1.97 -10.40
C ALA A 303 -2.32 2.37 -11.24
N VAL A 304 -2.53 2.97 -12.42
CA VAL A 304 -1.41 3.46 -13.25
C VAL A 304 -0.67 4.59 -12.55
N SER A 305 -1.38 5.52 -11.92
CA SER A 305 -0.76 6.62 -11.17
C SER A 305 0.14 6.10 -10.06
N GLN A 306 -0.36 5.17 -9.24
CA GLN A 306 0.43 4.54 -8.20
C GLN A 306 1.66 3.82 -8.75
N ALA A 307 1.54 3.07 -9.85
CA ALA A 307 2.67 2.40 -10.45
C ALA A 307 3.77 3.38 -10.92
N VAL A 308 3.38 4.50 -11.51
CA VAL A 308 4.33 5.52 -11.99
C VAL A 308 5.11 6.14 -10.84
N PHE A 309 4.44 6.55 -9.76
CA PHE A 309 5.11 7.15 -8.61
C PHE A 309 5.88 6.14 -7.77
N HIS A 310 5.38 4.91 -7.66
CA HIS A 310 6.03 3.87 -6.87
C HIS A 310 7.32 3.37 -7.52
N LEU A 311 7.32 3.14 -8.84
CA LEU A 311 8.50 2.63 -9.54
C LEU A 311 9.47 3.73 -9.96
N ALA A 312 9.00 4.96 -10.16
CA ALA A 312 9.79 6.09 -10.67
C ALA A 312 10.60 5.79 -11.96
N ASP A 313 10.20 4.76 -12.72
CA ASP A 313 10.78 4.38 -14.02
C ASP A 313 9.64 4.04 -14.99
N LEU A 314 9.41 4.94 -15.94
CA LEU A 314 8.36 4.76 -16.95
C LEU A 314 8.57 3.47 -17.76
N ASN A 315 9.79 3.11 -18.13
CA ASN A 315 10.02 1.88 -18.88
C ASN A 315 9.67 0.65 -18.06
N GLN A 316 9.93 0.67 -16.75
CA GLN A 316 9.53 -0.41 -15.88
C GLN A 316 8.00 -0.53 -15.86
N VAL A 317 7.27 0.56 -15.58
CA VAL A 317 5.78 0.60 -15.61
C VAL A 317 5.23 0.03 -16.92
N LEU A 318 5.78 0.48 -18.05
CA LEU A 318 5.35 0.05 -19.37
C LEU A 318 5.58 -1.45 -19.62
N ASN A 319 6.69 -2.00 -19.12
CA ASN A 319 7.10 -3.38 -19.37
C ASN A 319 6.58 -4.38 -18.33
N THR A 320 6.21 -3.95 -17.14
CA THR A 320 5.73 -4.84 -16.07
C THR A 320 4.25 -4.67 -15.77
N VAL A 321 3.77 -3.42 -15.66
CA VAL A 321 2.37 -3.12 -15.30
C VAL A 321 1.48 -3.11 -16.54
N CYS A 322 1.71 -2.19 -17.49
CA CYS A 322 0.87 -2.09 -18.68
C CYS A 322 0.95 -3.32 -19.59
N SER A 323 2.08 -4.03 -19.58
CA SER A 323 2.26 -5.25 -20.38
C SER A 323 1.45 -6.44 -19.85
N ALA A 324 1.12 -6.45 -18.55
CA ALA A 324 0.38 -7.51 -17.89
C ALA A 324 -1.14 -7.40 -18.09
N TRP A 325 -1.63 -6.22 -18.49
CA TRP A 325 -3.04 -5.95 -18.71
C TRP A 325 -3.54 -6.51 -20.05
N SER A 326 -4.86 -6.64 -20.16
CA SER A 326 -5.53 -7.04 -21.39
C SER A 326 -5.22 -6.08 -22.53
N LEU A 327 -5.23 -6.59 -23.77
CA LEU A 327 -4.94 -5.79 -24.97
C LEU A 327 -5.83 -4.55 -25.11
N THR A 328 -7.04 -4.58 -24.55
CA THR A 328 -7.97 -3.44 -24.59
C THR A 328 -7.49 -2.31 -23.69
N ASN A 329 -7.12 -2.59 -22.45
CA ASN A 329 -6.71 -1.55 -21.48
C ASN A 329 -5.22 -1.22 -21.57
N GLN A 330 -4.42 -2.08 -22.21
CA GLN A 330 -2.99 -1.88 -22.36
C GLN A 330 -2.66 -0.55 -23.07
N VAL A 331 -3.38 -0.20 -24.13
CA VAL A 331 -3.18 1.07 -24.86
C VAL A 331 -3.45 2.27 -23.96
N ASP A 332 -4.58 2.24 -23.24
CA ASP A 332 -4.95 3.32 -22.33
C ASP A 332 -3.97 3.43 -21.16
N CYS A 333 -3.44 2.30 -20.66
CA CYS A 333 -2.36 2.29 -19.66
C CYS A 333 -1.08 2.96 -20.18
N PHE A 334 -0.65 2.64 -21.41
CA PHE A 334 0.52 3.26 -22.02
C PHE A 334 0.37 4.79 -22.13
N GLU A 335 -0.79 5.26 -22.60
CA GLU A 335 -1.06 6.69 -22.77
C GLU A 335 -1.14 7.40 -21.41
N GLN A 336 -1.81 6.80 -20.43
CA GLN A 336 -1.90 7.35 -19.07
C GLN A 336 -0.54 7.42 -18.40
N ALA A 337 0.24 6.34 -18.41
CA ALA A 337 1.57 6.30 -17.80
C ALA A 337 2.50 7.35 -18.40
N GLN A 338 2.47 7.53 -19.73
CA GLN A 338 3.22 8.58 -20.41
C GLN A 338 2.73 9.98 -20.03
N SER A 339 1.42 10.19 -19.98
CA SER A 339 0.84 11.48 -19.60
C SER A 339 1.20 11.86 -18.17
N ILE A 340 1.10 10.91 -17.23
CA ILE A 340 1.47 11.08 -15.83
C ILE A 340 2.97 11.39 -15.75
N ALA A 341 3.84 10.53 -16.29
CA ALA A 341 5.28 10.76 -16.28
C ALA A 341 5.70 12.09 -16.92
N GLN A 342 5.02 12.54 -17.98
CA GLN A 342 5.28 13.84 -18.64
C GLN A 342 4.84 15.03 -17.79
N THR A 343 3.65 14.97 -17.19
CA THR A 343 3.17 16.00 -16.27
C THR A 343 4.12 16.15 -15.09
N TYR A 344 4.73 15.04 -14.68
CA TYR A 344 5.48 14.93 -13.44
C TYR A 344 7.01 14.90 -13.62
N SER A 345 7.54 14.90 -14.85
CA SER A 345 8.99 14.89 -15.14
C SER A 345 9.75 13.75 -14.46
N VAL A 346 9.12 12.59 -14.28
CA VAL A 346 9.80 11.36 -13.86
C VAL A 346 10.81 11.00 -14.98
N PRO A 347 12.12 10.87 -14.69
CA PRO A 347 13.17 10.69 -15.71
C PRO A 347 12.99 9.51 -16.68
#